data_AF-A0A3D0THR8-F1
#
_entry.id   AF-A0A3D0THR8-F1
#
_cell.length_a   1.000
_cell.length_b   1.000
_cell.length_c   1.000
_cell.angle_alpha   90.00
_cell.angle_beta   90.00
_cell.angle_gamma   90.00
#
_symmetry.space_group_name_H-M   'P 1'
#
loop_
_entity.id
_entity.type
_entity.pdbx_description
1 polymer ?
#
loop_
_entity_poly.entity_id
_entity_poly.type
_entity_poly.pdbx_seq_one_letter_code
_entity_poly.pdbx_strand_id
1 'polypeptide(L)'
;LAEKTAEFLGIPGSIKRESVVANGDYVGPGYGLSTDGMIEAVQLLAREEGILLDPVYSGKGMAGLIDLVRKGKYRKDENIVFLHTGGSAGLFAYRKTFTE
;
A
#
# COMPACT_ATOMS: atom_id res chain seq x y z
N LEU A 1 14.76 5.92 -13.28
CA LEU A 1 14.96 6.74 -12.06
C LEU A 1 15.94 6.03 -11.12
N ALA A 2 15.62 4.84 -10.61
CA ALA A 2 16.48 4.11 -9.67
C ALA A 2 17.95 3.93 -10.13
N GLU A 3 18.19 3.46 -11.36
CA GLU A 3 19.56 3.29 -11.89
C GLU A 3 20.32 4.62 -11.98
N LYS A 4 19.67 5.68 -12.47
CA LYS A 4 20.25 7.04 -12.49
C LYS A 4 20.58 7.55 -11.07
N THR A 5 19.74 7.24 -10.08
CA THR A 5 20.02 7.55 -8.67
C THR A 5 21.22 6.76 -8.16
N ALA A 6 21.34 5.47 -8.49
CA ALA A 6 22.47 4.64 -8.10
C ALA A 6 23.79 5.10 -8.75
N GLU A 7 23.76 5.50 -10.02
CA GLU A 7 24.90 6.14 -10.71
C GLU A 7 25.32 7.43 -9.99
N PHE A 8 24.36 8.29 -9.65
CA PHE A 8 24.62 9.53 -8.92
C PHE A 8 25.23 9.30 -7.53
N LEU A 9 24.83 8.22 -6.85
CA LEU A 9 25.36 7.82 -5.54
C LEU A 9 26.71 7.08 -5.63
N GLY A 10 27.28 6.91 -6.82
CA GLY A 10 28.57 6.22 -7.01
C GLY A 10 28.51 4.70 -6.85
N ILE A 11 27.31 4.11 -6.98
CA ILE A 11 27.06 2.68 -6.84
C ILE A 11 26.34 2.11 -8.08
N PRO A 12 26.90 2.27 -9.30
CA PRO A 12 26.25 1.83 -10.53
C PRO A 12 26.01 0.31 -10.52
N GLY A 13 24.87 -0.13 -11.07
CA GLY A 13 24.49 -1.54 -11.13
C GLY A 13 24.08 -2.17 -9.79
N SER A 14 24.09 -1.42 -8.68
CA SER A 14 23.62 -1.90 -7.36
C SER A 14 22.12 -2.20 -7.32
N ILE A 15 21.34 -1.56 -8.20
CA ILE A 15 19.91 -1.78 -8.36
C ILE A 15 19.66 -2.15 -9.81
N LYS A 16 19.13 -3.35 -10.04
CA LYS A 16 18.71 -3.77 -11.38
C LYS A 16 17.30 -3.28 -11.65
N ARG A 17 17.00 -2.85 -12.90
CA ARG A 17 15.67 -2.33 -13.27
C ARG A 17 14.51 -3.26 -12.88
N GLU A 18 14.69 -4.58 -13.05
CA GLU A 18 13.66 -5.58 -12.76
C GLU A 18 13.30 -5.71 -11.27
N SER A 19 14.18 -5.25 -10.38
CA SER A 19 13.96 -5.34 -8.93
C SER A 19 13.02 -4.25 -8.43
N VAL A 20 12.73 -3.24 -9.27
CA VAL A 20 11.83 -2.12 -8.96
C VAL A 20 10.47 -2.36 -9.61
N VAL A 21 9.51 -2.80 -8.80
CA VAL A 21 8.12 -3.00 -9.21
C VAL A 21 7.26 -1.87 -8.66
N ALA A 22 6.54 -1.18 -9.54
CA ALA A 22 5.54 -0.18 -9.17
C ALA A 22 4.19 -0.66 -9.69
N ASN A 23 3.34 -1.14 -8.79
CA ASN A 23 1.98 -1.56 -9.13
C ASN A 23 1.02 -0.38 -8.90
N GLY A 24 0.39 0.10 -9.98
CA GLY A 24 -0.56 1.22 -9.96
C GLY A 24 -2.03 0.82 -9.86
N ASP A 25 -2.34 -0.48 -9.85
CA ASP A 25 -3.70 -1.01 -10.00
C ASP A 25 -4.63 -0.63 -8.83
N TYR A 26 -4.07 -0.23 -7.69
CA TYR A 26 -4.81 0.08 -6.45
C TYR A 26 -4.97 1.58 -6.17
N VAL A 27 -4.55 2.46 -7.09
CA VAL A 27 -4.77 3.91 -6.96
C VAL A 27 -6.26 4.27 -7.03
N GLY A 28 -7.04 3.51 -7.81
CA GLY A 28 -8.45 3.80 -8.06
C GLY A 28 -8.65 5.08 -8.88
N PRO A 29 -9.67 5.91 -8.57
CA PRO A 29 -10.02 7.07 -9.39
C PRO A 29 -9.02 8.23 -9.30
N GLY A 30 -8.07 8.18 -8.35
CA GLY A 30 -7.03 9.19 -8.22
C GLY A 30 -6.50 9.37 -6.80
N TYR A 31 -5.62 10.36 -6.66
CA TYR A 31 -5.01 10.73 -5.38
C TYR A 31 -6.06 11.28 -4.40
N GLY A 32 -6.00 10.81 -3.15
CA GLY A 32 -6.91 11.26 -2.09
C GLY A 32 -8.35 10.75 -2.19
N LEU A 33 -8.72 10.09 -3.28
CA LEU A 33 -10.07 9.55 -3.49
C LEU A 33 -10.17 8.12 -2.97
N SER A 34 -11.29 7.80 -2.31
CA SER A 34 -11.54 6.50 -1.71
C SER A 34 -11.78 5.40 -2.74
N THR A 35 -11.53 4.16 -2.33
CA THR A 35 -11.89 2.94 -3.06
C THR A 35 -12.48 1.93 -2.09
N ASP A 36 -13.35 1.04 -2.55
CA ASP A 36 -13.99 0.04 -1.68
C ASP A 36 -12.95 -0.89 -1.05
N GLY A 37 -11.94 -1.32 -1.82
CA GLY A 37 -10.85 -2.14 -1.30
C GLY A 37 -10.02 -1.44 -0.23
N MET A 38 -9.82 -0.12 -0.33
CA MET A 38 -9.17 0.66 0.72
C MET A 38 -10.02 0.69 1.99
N ILE A 39 -11.34 0.91 1.85
CA ILE A 39 -12.26 0.95 2.99
C ILE A 39 -12.26 -0.40 3.71
N GLU A 40 -12.35 -1.50 2.94
CA GLU A 40 -12.26 -2.86 3.47
C GLU A 40 -10.95 -3.08 4.22
N ALA A 41 -9.81 -2.71 3.62
CA ALA A 41 -8.50 -2.89 4.24
C ALA A 41 -8.36 -2.13 5.57
N VAL A 42 -8.79 -0.86 5.60
CA VAL A 42 -8.76 -0.03 6.81
C VAL A 42 -9.63 -0.65 7.91
N GLN A 43 -10.85 -1.09 7.58
CA GLN A 43 -11.76 -1.72 8.54
C GLN A 43 -11.24 -3.06 9.03
N LEU A 44 -10.65 -3.88 8.15
CA LEU A 44 -10.11 -5.19 8.49
C LEU A 44 -8.97 -5.07 9.51
N LEU A 45 -7.95 -4.24 9.24
CA LEU A 45 -6.82 -4.12 10.17
C LEU A 45 -7.21 -3.42 11.48
N ALA A 46 -8.16 -2.49 11.43
CA ALA A 46 -8.67 -1.87 12.65
C ALA A 46 -9.40 -2.90 13.54
N ARG A 47 -10.17 -3.83 12.96
CA ARG A 47 -10.96 -4.83 13.69
C ARG A 47 -10.13 -6.01 14.18
N GLU A 48 -9.27 -6.55 13.33
CA GLU A 48 -8.54 -7.79 13.62
C GLU A 48 -7.24 -7.50 14.40
N GLU A 49 -6.57 -6.38 14.11
CA GLU A 49 -5.21 -6.12 14.62
C GLU A 49 -5.11 -4.84 15.46
N GLY A 50 -6.18 -4.03 15.53
CA GLY A 50 -6.14 -2.72 16.20
C GLY A 50 -5.21 -1.70 15.52
N ILE A 51 -4.85 -1.92 14.25
CA ILE A 51 -3.93 -1.06 13.49
C ILE A 51 -4.74 -0.08 12.63
N LEU A 52 -4.46 1.22 12.79
CA LEU A 52 -5.14 2.29 12.04
C LEU A 52 -4.36 2.71 10.80
N LEU A 53 -4.82 2.24 9.65
CA LEU A 53 -4.34 2.69 8.35
C LEU A 53 -5.04 4.00 7.92
N ASP A 54 -4.43 4.70 6.96
CA ASP A 54 -4.96 5.94 6.40
C ASP A 54 -5.66 5.73 5.05
N PRO A 55 -6.62 6.60 4.68
CA PRO A 55 -7.44 6.40 3.48
C PRO A 55 -6.75 6.80 2.16
N VAL A 56 -5.55 7.39 2.20
CA VAL A 56 -4.84 7.92 1.03
C VAL A 56 -3.68 7.02 0.61
N TYR A 57 -2.88 6.53 1.57
CA TYR A 57 -1.66 5.77 1.33
C TYR A 57 -1.75 4.35 1.85
N SER A 58 -1.62 4.16 3.16
CA SER A 58 -1.41 2.85 3.77
C SER A 58 -2.62 1.93 3.63
N GLY A 59 -3.84 2.49 3.60
CA GLY A 59 -5.07 1.74 3.28
C GLY A 59 -5.07 1.21 1.84
N LYS A 60 -4.63 1.99 0.84
CA LYS A 60 -4.54 1.53 -0.55
C LYS A 60 -3.40 0.51 -0.76
N GLY A 61 -2.27 0.73 -0.10
CA GLY A 61 -1.16 -0.24 -0.12
C GLY A 61 -1.58 -1.58 0.47
N MET A 62 -2.31 -1.56 1.59
CA MET A 62 -2.81 -2.78 2.23
C MET A 62 -3.92 -3.45 1.42
N ALA A 63 -4.84 -2.68 0.83
CA ALA A 63 -5.83 -3.21 -0.09
C ALA A 63 -5.17 -3.99 -1.25
N GLY A 64 -4.08 -3.45 -1.79
CA GLY A 64 -3.28 -4.14 -2.79
C GLY A 64 -2.67 -5.44 -2.30
N LEU A 65 -2.05 -5.42 -1.11
CA LEU A 65 -1.50 -6.63 -0.51
C LEU A 65 -2.57 -7.72 -0.31
N ILE A 66 -3.72 -7.36 0.26
CA ILE A 66 -4.84 -8.29 0.50
C ILE A 66 -5.32 -8.91 -0.82
N ASP A 67 -5.57 -8.09 -1.84
CA ASP A 67 -6.01 -8.57 -3.16
C ASP A 67 -4.98 -9.48 -3.82
N LEU A 68 -3.69 -9.14 -3.77
CA LEU A 68 -2.61 -9.97 -4.31
C LEU A 68 -2.51 -11.33 -3.60
N VAL A 69 -2.68 -11.36 -2.28
CA VAL A 69 -2.75 -12.62 -1.52
C VAL A 69 -3.96 -13.43 -1.95
N ARG A 70 -5.15 -12.82 -2.07
CA ARG A 70 -6.39 -13.48 -2.53
C ARG A 70 -6.26 -14.04 -3.95
N LYS A 71 -5.53 -13.36 -4.84
CA LYS A 71 -5.21 -13.81 -6.20
C LYS A 71 -4.12 -14.90 -6.26
N GLY A 72 -3.54 -15.29 -5.14
CA GLY A 72 -2.47 -16.29 -5.09
C GLY A 72 -1.15 -15.81 -5.67
N LYS A 73 -0.89 -14.49 -5.64
CA LYS A 73 0.38 -13.91 -6.14
C LYS A 73 1.59 -14.41 -5.36
N TYR A 74 1.41 -14.64 -4.06
CA TYR A 74 2.45 -15.08 -3.12
C TYR A 74 2.20 -16.53 -2.71
N ARG A 75 3.27 -17.25 -2.35
CA ARG A 75 3.13 -18.62 -1.84
C ARG A 75 2.54 -18.60 -0.42
N LYS A 76 1.93 -19.72 -0.03
CA LYS A 76 1.29 -19.85 1.30
C LYS A 76 2.26 -19.73 2.48
N ASP A 77 3.53 -20.03 2.25
CA ASP A 77 4.62 -20.02 3.23
C ASP A 77 5.54 -18.79 3.09
N GLU A 78 5.16 -17.83 2.25
CA GLU A 78 5.97 -16.64 1.99
C GLU A 78 5.75 -15.57 3.06
N ASN A 79 6.85 -15.12 3.68
CA ASN A 79 6.81 -14.04 4.66
C ASN A 79 6.79 -12.69 3.94
N ILE A 80 5.76 -11.88 4.19
CA ILE A 80 5.60 -10.56 3.59
C ILE A 80 5.72 -9.50 4.69
N VAL A 81 6.58 -8.51 4.47
CA VAL A 81 6.68 -7.33 5.35
C VAL A 81 5.89 -6.19 4.73
N PHE A 82 4.81 -5.77 5.38
CA PHE A 82 4.11 -4.54 5.03
C PHE A 82 4.72 -3.36 5.79
N LEU A 83 5.22 -2.36 5.06
CA LEU A 83 5.74 -1.13 5.66
C LEU A 83 4.57 -0.17 5.94
N HIS A 84 4.10 -0.13 7.19
CA HIS A 84 3.09 0.85 7.59
C HIS A 84 3.70 2.24 7.73
N THR A 85 3.47 3.09 6.72
CA THR A 85 4.04 4.44 6.62
C THR A 85 3.31 5.52 7.44
N GLY A 86 2.39 5.14 8.33
CA GLY A 86 1.58 6.06 9.13
C GLY A 86 0.36 6.63 8.39
N GLY A 87 0.05 7.90 8.60
CA GLY A 87 -1.04 8.64 7.95
C GLY A 87 -2.38 8.66 8.70
N SER A 88 -2.52 7.92 9.80
CA SER A 88 -3.79 7.73 10.54
C SER A 88 -4.49 9.03 10.96
N ALA A 89 -3.76 10.13 11.16
CA ALA A 89 -4.33 11.46 11.39
C ALA A 89 -5.29 11.91 10.25
N GLY A 90 -5.13 11.38 9.03
CA GLY A 90 -6.03 11.62 7.91
C GLY A 90 -7.44 11.06 8.12
N LEU A 91 -7.63 10.05 8.96
CA LEU A 91 -8.95 9.43 9.19
C LEU A 91 -10.01 10.45 9.63
N PHE A 92 -9.62 11.46 10.42
CA PHE A 92 -10.55 12.48 10.91
C PHE A 92 -11.09 13.39 9.80
N ALA A 93 -10.40 13.51 8.67
CA ALA A 93 -10.88 14.25 7.51
C ALA A 93 -11.82 13.41 6.62
N TYR A 94 -11.82 12.08 6.78
CA TYR A 94 -12.56 11.12 5.93
C TYR A 94 -13.71 10.42 6.68
N ARG A 95 -14.22 11.02 7.76
CA ARG A 95 -15.25 10.38 8.61
C ARG A 95 -16.44 9.83 7.83
N LYS A 96 -16.94 10.58 6.85
CA LYS A 96 -18.09 10.18 6.01
C LYS A 96 -17.85 8.87 5.26
N THR A 97 -16.61 8.60 4.86
CA THR A 97 -16.21 7.37 4.15
C THR A 97 -16.42 6.10 5.01
N PHE A 98 -16.51 6.22 6.33
CA PHE A 98 -16.61 5.09 7.26
C PHE A 98 -17.90 5.09 8.10
N THR A 99 -18.81 6.03 7.85
CA THR A 99 -20.06 6.18 8.62
C THR A 99 -21.33 5.99 7.78
N GLU A 100 -21.17 5.78 6.47
CA GLU A 100 -22.22 5.31 5.56
C GLU A 100 -22.06 3.79 5.39
#